data_AF-A0A942CXG4-F1
#
_entry.id   AF-A0A942CXG4-F1
#
_cell.length_a   1.000
_cell.length_b   1.000
_cell.length_c   1.000
_cell.angle_alpha   90.00
_cell.angle_beta   90.00
_cell.angle_gamma   90.00
#
_symmetry.space_group_name_H-M   'P 1'
#
loop_
_entity.id
_entity.type
_entity.pdbx_description
1 polymer ?
#
loop_
_entity_poly.entity_id
_entity_poly.type
_entity_poly.pdbx_seq_one_letter_code
_entity_poly.pdbx_strand_id
1 'polypeptide(L)'
;MAEKNLYTAILERVFASKFRKGLREFTFEREDIYSVAKTLGLRDPKNIGDLIYSFRYRARLPESITKHAGKSEVWIIRPAGRGKYRFALVPDLPIVPNESLSLTKIPDATPGIVAKYALSDEQALLAKLRYNRLIDIFTSLTCYSLQNHLRTSVPGMGQAETDEIYIGLDKKGMQYVLPVQGKGGADKLSVVQIEQDVAVCTHKFPALVCRPVAAQFMKGGVIALLEFEQTQQGLRISTEKHYTLVPPEDVTSADLDVYKGRTD
;
A
#
# COMPACT_ATOMS: atom_id res chain seq x y z
N MET A 1 -19.97 11.75 12.89
CA MET A 1 -20.48 12.29 11.61
C MET A 1 -20.06 13.73 11.33
N ALA A 2 -19.92 14.61 12.34
CA ALA A 2 -19.49 15.99 12.14
C ALA A 2 -18.07 16.16 11.56
N GLU A 3 -17.08 15.39 12.04
CA GLU A 3 -15.68 15.51 11.57
C GLU A 3 -15.46 15.09 10.11
N LYS A 4 -16.14 14.02 9.64
CA LYS A 4 -16.03 13.57 8.25
C LYS A 4 -16.60 14.60 7.26
N ASN A 5 -17.63 15.32 7.69
CA ASN A 5 -18.21 16.42 6.91
C ASN A 5 -17.26 17.64 6.90
N LEU A 6 -16.52 17.84 8.00
CA LEU A 6 -15.53 18.90 8.13
C LEU A 6 -14.31 18.73 7.23
N TYR A 7 -13.71 17.54 7.26
CA TYR A 7 -12.54 17.21 6.44
C TYR A 7 -12.85 17.35 4.96
N THR A 8 -14.05 16.90 4.57
CA THR A 8 -14.60 17.11 3.23
C THR A 8 -14.64 18.60 2.89
N ALA A 9 -15.35 19.42 3.66
CA ALA A 9 -15.51 20.85 3.36
C ALA A 9 -14.18 21.61 3.23
N ILE A 10 -13.20 21.30 4.09
CA ILE A 10 -11.87 21.90 4.01
C ILE A 10 -11.18 21.50 2.70
N LEU A 11 -11.17 20.20 2.37
CA LEU A 11 -10.49 19.70 1.18
C LEU A 11 -11.12 20.25 -0.10
N GLU A 12 -12.45 20.31 -0.17
CA GLU A 12 -13.20 20.88 -1.29
C GLU A 12 -12.82 22.35 -1.52
N ARG A 13 -12.70 23.13 -0.45
CA ARG A 13 -12.36 24.56 -0.54
C ARG A 13 -10.90 24.76 -0.94
N VAL A 14 -9.97 23.94 -0.43
CA VAL A 14 -8.57 23.92 -0.88
C VAL A 14 -8.50 23.61 -2.36
N PHE A 15 -9.16 22.54 -2.81
CA PHE A 15 -9.21 22.15 -4.23
C PHE A 15 -9.77 23.28 -5.09
N ALA A 16 -10.94 23.83 -4.74
CA ALA A 16 -11.59 24.90 -5.49
C ALA A 16 -10.74 26.17 -5.59
N SER A 17 -9.94 26.49 -4.56
CA SER A 17 -9.09 27.68 -4.57
C SER A 17 -7.95 27.60 -5.61
N LYS A 18 -7.35 26.41 -5.77
CA LYS A 18 -6.15 26.20 -6.60
C LYS A 18 -6.47 25.60 -7.97
N PHE A 19 -7.53 24.80 -8.09
CA PHE A 19 -7.88 24.12 -9.33
C PHE A 19 -8.27 25.11 -10.43
N ARG A 20 -7.85 24.79 -11.66
CA ARG A 20 -8.26 25.45 -12.90
C ARG A 20 -8.53 24.36 -13.94
N LYS A 21 -9.54 24.58 -14.79
CA LYS A 21 -9.91 23.61 -15.82
C LYS A 21 -8.70 23.30 -16.71
N GLY A 22 -8.42 22.01 -16.92
CA GLY A 22 -7.29 21.53 -17.70
C GLY A 22 -6.03 21.23 -16.88
N LEU A 23 -5.96 21.62 -15.60
CA LEU A 23 -4.86 21.19 -14.73
C LEU A 23 -4.94 19.68 -14.49
N ARG A 24 -3.80 19.01 -14.66
CA ARG A 24 -3.60 17.60 -14.31
C ARG A 24 -2.95 17.41 -12.95
N GLU A 25 -2.25 18.41 -12.46
CA GLU A 25 -1.72 18.41 -11.10
C GLU A 25 -1.56 19.84 -10.57
N PHE A 26 -1.60 19.99 -9.25
CA PHE A 26 -1.24 21.23 -8.55
C PHE A 26 -0.87 20.95 -7.10
N THR A 27 -0.02 21.81 -6.53
CA THR A 27 0.45 21.69 -5.15
C THR A 27 -0.34 22.58 -4.20
N PHE A 28 -0.43 22.15 -2.95
CA PHE A 28 -0.95 22.94 -1.84
C PHE A 28 -0.16 22.62 -0.57
N GLU A 29 -0.17 23.54 0.38
CA GLU A 29 0.61 23.44 1.60
C GLU A 29 -0.29 23.22 2.81
N ARG A 30 0.29 22.75 3.92
CA ARG A 30 -0.44 22.53 5.17
C ARG A 30 -1.10 23.83 5.66
N GLU A 31 -0.45 24.96 5.42
CA GLU A 31 -0.91 26.31 5.69
C GLU A 31 -2.21 26.63 4.94
N ASP A 32 -2.39 26.17 3.70
CA ASP A 32 -3.65 26.36 2.95
C ASP A 32 -4.82 25.70 3.69
N ILE A 33 -4.59 24.54 4.31
CA ILE A 33 -5.60 23.81 5.11
C ILE A 33 -5.98 24.62 6.35
N TYR A 34 -4.99 25.16 7.07
CA TYR A 34 -5.23 26.01 8.25
C TYR A 34 -5.99 27.28 7.90
N SER A 35 -5.61 27.96 6.80
CA SER A 35 -6.29 29.17 6.33
C SER A 35 -7.75 28.89 6.02
N VAL A 36 -8.04 27.80 5.29
CA VAL A 36 -9.42 27.40 4.98
C VAL A 36 -10.20 27.05 6.26
N ALA A 37 -9.60 26.27 7.17
CA ALA A 37 -10.25 25.91 8.42
C ALA A 37 -10.65 27.15 9.23
N LYS A 38 -9.76 28.14 9.31
CA LYS A 38 -10.04 29.43 9.97
C LYS A 38 -11.17 30.20 9.29
N THR A 39 -11.20 30.25 7.96
CA THR A 39 -12.30 30.88 7.19
C THR A 39 -13.64 30.19 7.44
N LEU A 40 -13.64 28.88 7.65
CA LEU A 40 -14.84 28.11 8.02
C LEU A 40 -15.23 28.25 9.51
N GLY A 41 -14.56 29.12 10.27
CA GLY A 41 -14.86 29.39 11.68
C GLY A 41 -14.33 28.34 12.66
N LEU A 42 -13.38 27.49 12.22
CA LEU A 42 -12.89 26.37 13.01
C LEU A 42 -11.67 26.79 13.82
N ARG A 43 -11.79 26.72 15.14
CA ARG A 43 -10.66 26.93 16.05
C ARG A 43 -9.86 25.64 16.15
N ASP A 44 -8.75 25.60 15.43
CA ASP A 44 -7.62 24.70 15.68
C ASP A 44 -7.93 23.19 15.53
N PRO A 45 -8.06 22.68 14.29
CA PRO A 45 -8.29 21.25 14.08
C PRO A 45 -7.01 20.51 14.45
N LYS A 46 -6.97 19.97 15.68
CA LYS A 46 -5.83 19.24 16.25
C LYS A 46 -5.38 18.04 15.39
N ASN A 47 -6.23 17.60 14.45
CA ASN A 47 -6.06 16.39 13.65
C ASN A 47 -5.94 16.65 12.12
N ILE A 48 -5.43 17.81 11.66
CA ILE A 48 -5.26 18.08 10.21
C ILE A 48 -4.38 17.03 9.49
N GLY A 49 -3.41 16.41 10.18
CA GLY A 49 -2.66 15.28 9.62
C GLY A 49 -3.57 14.13 9.18
N ASP A 50 -4.63 13.87 9.95
CA ASP A 50 -5.62 12.84 9.66
C ASP A 50 -6.49 13.17 8.46
N LEU A 51 -6.66 14.46 8.11
CA LEU A 51 -7.41 14.86 6.92
C LEU A 51 -6.76 14.30 5.66
N ILE A 52 -5.46 14.58 5.47
CA ILE A 52 -4.73 14.11 4.29
C ILE A 52 -4.60 12.58 4.32
N TYR A 53 -4.28 12.02 5.48
CA TYR A 53 -4.19 10.57 5.66
C TYR A 53 -5.50 9.87 5.28
N SER A 54 -6.63 10.39 5.75
CA SER A 54 -7.96 9.85 5.47
C SER A 54 -8.25 9.83 3.97
N PHE A 55 -8.10 10.96 3.26
CA PHE A 55 -8.41 11.02 1.82
C PHE A 55 -7.39 10.34 0.92
N ARG A 56 -6.20 10.05 1.43
CA ARG A 56 -5.17 9.31 0.66
C ARG A 56 -5.39 7.80 0.71
N TYR A 57 -5.88 7.27 1.83
CA TYR A 57 -5.88 5.82 2.07
C TYR A 57 -7.24 5.21 2.46
N ARG A 58 -8.20 6.00 2.99
CA ARG A 58 -9.46 5.47 3.55
C ARG A 58 -10.72 6.03 2.90
N ALA A 59 -10.85 7.34 2.85
CA ALA A 59 -12.02 8.04 2.35
C ALA A 59 -11.91 8.33 0.84
N ARG A 60 -13.04 8.22 0.14
CA ARG A 60 -13.15 8.71 -1.24
C ARG A 60 -13.08 10.23 -1.25
N LEU A 61 -12.50 10.79 -2.31
CA LEU A 61 -12.59 12.22 -2.56
C LEU A 61 -14.05 12.64 -2.80
N PRO A 62 -14.46 13.85 -2.38
CA PRO A 62 -15.81 14.37 -2.58
C PRO A 62 -16.17 14.51 -4.06
N GLU A 63 -17.47 14.45 -4.38
CA GLU A 63 -17.99 14.57 -5.75
C GLU A 63 -17.60 15.90 -6.42
N SER A 64 -17.52 16.97 -5.63
CA SER A 64 -17.06 18.28 -6.10
C SER A 64 -15.64 18.27 -6.66
N ILE A 65 -14.81 17.31 -6.26
CA ILE A 65 -13.46 17.08 -6.78
C ILE A 65 -13.49 16.04 -7.90
N THR A 66 -14.13 14.88 -7.68
CA THR A 66 -14.08 13.76 -8.62
C THR A 66 -14.77 14.06 -9.96
N LYS A 67 -15.77 14.96 -9.99
CA LYS A 67 -16.41 15.42 -11.24
C LYS A 67 -15.46 16.13 -12.22
N HIS A 68 -14.28 16.54 -11.74
CA HIS A 68 -13.25 17.17 -12.57
C HIS A 68 -12.26 16.16 -13.16
N ALA A 69 -12.43 14.87 -12.90
CA ALA A 69 -11.67 13.80 -13.53
C ALA A 69 -12.32 13.33 -14.83
N GLY A 70 -11.51 12.85 -15.78
CA GLY A 70 -12.00 12.19 -17.00
C GLY A 70 -12.60 10.80 -16.72
N LYS A 71 -13.23 10.18 -17.73
CA LYS A 71 -13.95 8.90 -17.63
C LYS A 71 -13.10 7.71 -17.10
N SER A 72 -11.78 7.79 -17.24
CA SER A 72 -10.83 6.74 -16.82
C SER A 72 -9.70 7.30 -15.97
N GLU A 73 -9.98 8.39 -15.25
CA GLU A 73 -9.01 9.08 -14.41
C GLU A 73 -9.59 9.32 -13.02
N VAL A 74 -8.71 9.47 -12.05
CA VAL A 74 -9.05 9.75 -10.67
C VAL A 74 -8.07 10.75 -10.09
N TRP A 75 -8.56 11.61 -9.20
CA TRP A 75 -7.71 12.49 -8.41
C TRP A 75 -7.14 11.72 -7.22
N ILE A 76 -5.84 11.86 -6.98
CA ILE A 76 -5.16 11.36 -5.79
C ILE A 76 -4.35 12.49 -5.14
N ILE A 77 -3.99 12.31 -3.87
CA ILE A 77 -3.12 13.25 -3.14
C ILE A 77 -1.77 12.59 -2.92
N ARG A 78 -0.73 13.09 -3.61
CA ARG A 78 0.67 12.66 -3.43
C ARG A 78 1.40 13.51 -2.40
N PRO A 79 2.41 12.95 -1.72
CA PRO A 79 3.40 13.74 -0.98
C PRO A 79 4.23 14.61 -1.93
N ALA A 80 4.57 15.83 -1.52
CA ALA A 80 5.37 16.77 -2.32
C ALA A 80 6.41 17.53 -1.47
N GLY A 81 6.82 16.95 -0.34
CA GLY A 81 7.72 17.54 0.64
C GLY A 81 7.08 17.71 2.02
N ARG A 82 7.87 18.19 2.99
CA ARG A 82 7.39 18.40 4.36
C ARG A 82 6.28 19.44 4.39
N GLY A 83 5.07 19.02 4.78
CA GLY A 83 3.89 19.89 4.82
C GLY A 83 3.36 20.29 3.44
N LYS A 84 3.84 19.65 2.35
CA LYS A 84 3.45 19.95 0.98
C LYS A 84 2.80 18.73 0.35
N TYR A 85 1.73 18.97 -0.38
CA TYR A 85 0.91 17.93 -0.98
C TYR A 85 0.62 18.30 -2.43
N ARG A 86 0.29 17.29 -3.24
CA ARG A 86 -0.06 17.48 -4.64
C ARG A 86 -1.32 16.72 -4.97
N PHE A 87 -2.33 17.44 -5.48
CA PHE A 87 -3.39 16.79 -6.23
C PHE A 87 -2.84 16.38 -7.59
N ALA A 88 -3.02 15.12 -7.97
CA ALA A 88 -2.61 14.59 -9.25
C ALA A 88 -3.75 13.79 -9.87
N LEU A 89 -4.04 14.05 -11.15
CA LEU A 89 -4.97 13.31 -11.97
C LEU A 89 -4.22 12.17 -12.65
N VAL A 90 -4.59 10.94 -12.29
CA VAL A 90 -3.93 9.71 -12.72
C VAL A 90 -4.93 8.76 -13.37
N PRO A 91 -4.50 7.79 -14.18
CA PRO A 91 -5.37 6.71 -14.63
C PRO A 91 -6.04 6.01 -13.44
N ASP A 92 -7.34 5.71 -13.55
CA ASP A 92 -8.09 4.98 -12.53
C ASP A 92 -7.81 3.48 -12.63
N LEU A 93 -6.72 3.05 -11.99
CA LEU A 93 -6.24 1.66 -11.95
C LEU A 93 -6.17 1.20 -10.49
N PRO A 94 -7.31 0.82 -9.87
CA PRO A 94 -7.31 0.38 -8.48
C PRO A 94 -6.54 -0.94 -8.33
N ILE A 95 -5.75 -1.04 -7.25
CA ILE A 95 -5.04 -2.26 -6.89
C ILE A 95 -6.03 -3.18 -6.18
N VAL A 96 -6.52 -4.21 -6.88
CA VAL A 96 -7.49 -5.18 -6.37
C VAL A 96 -6.98 -6.59 -6.70
N PRO A 97 -6.89 -7.50 -5.72
CA PRO A 97 -6.52 -8.88 -5.98
C PRO A 97 -7.47 -9.57 -6.97
N ASN A 98 -6.92 -10.36 -7.89
CA ASN A 98 -7.68 -11.06 -8.92
C ASN A 98 -8.31 -12.36 -8.38
N GLU A 99 -9.62 -12.34 -8.13
CA GLU A 99 -10.38 -13.50 -7.61
C GLU A 99 -10.37 -14.75 -8.50
N SER A 100 -9.91 -14.64 -9.75
CA SER A 100 -9.83 -15.78 -10.69
C SER A 100 -8.50 -16.54 -10.61
N LEU A 101 -7.56 -16.14 -9.76
CA LEU A 101 -6.28 -16.83 -9.59
C LEU A 101 -6.43 -18.12 -8.77
N SER A 102 -5.66 -19.13 -9.15
CA SER A 102 -5.62 -20.39 -8.41
C SER A 102 -4.97 -20.20 -7.03
N LEU A 103 -5.55 -20.82 -6.00
CA LEU A 103 -5.00 -20.82 -4.65
C LEU A 103 -3.85 -21.83 -4.51
N THR A 104 -2.90 -21.51 -3.65
CA THR A 104 -1.82 -22.41 -3.24
C THR A 104 -1.89 -22.64 -1.75
N LYS A 105 -2.05 -23.89 -1.33
CA LYS A 105 -2.03 -24.24 0.09
C LYS A 105 -0.59 -24.29 0.59
N ILE A 106 -0.35 -23.71 1.76
CA ILE A 106 0.93 -23.74 2.45
C ILE A 106 0.66 -24.21 3.89
N PRO A 107 1.41 -25.21 4.40
CA PRO A 107 1.31 -25.59 5.80
C PRO A 107 1.58 -24.40 6.71
N ASP A 108 0.68 -24.11 7.66
CA ASP A 108 0.82 -22.99 8.58
C ASP A 108 1.92 -23.27 9.61
N ALA A 109 3.02 -22.54 9.48
CA ALA A 109 4.17 -22.56 10.38
C ALA A 109 4.11 -21.47 11.46
N THR A 110 3.00 -20.73 11.57
CA THR A 110 2.83 -19.71 12.62
C THR A 110 2.93 -20.38 14.00
N PRO A 111 3.88 -19.96 14.87
CA PRO A 111 4.01 -20.56 16.20
C PRO A 111 2.69 -20.47 16.96
N GLY A 112 2.27 -21.57 17.61
CA GLY A 112 0.99 -21.62 18.33
C GLY A 112 0.84 -20.52 19.38
N ILE A 113 1.95 -20.10 20.00
CA ILE A 113 1.97 -18.97 20.94
C ILE A 113 1.62 -17.64 20.25
N VAL A 114 2.08 -17.42 19.02
CA VAL A 114 1.75 -16.23 18.23
C VAL A 114 0.30 -16.32 17.77
N ALA A 115 -0.11 -17.46 17.22
CA ALA A 115 -1.48 -17.69 16.76
C ALA A 115 -2.51 -17.46 17.88
N LYS A 116 -2.19 -17.87 19.12
CA LYS A 116 -3.04 -17.67 20.30
C LYS A 116 -3.32 -16.20 20.63
N TYR A 117 -2.38 -15.29 20.36
CA TYR A 117 -2.47 -13.87 20.71
C TYR A 117 -2.59 -12.96 19.49
N ALA A 118 -2.61 -13.52 18.28
CA ALA A 118 -2.76 -12.76 17.06
C ALA A 118 -4.15 -12.11 17.00
N LEU A 119 -4.19 -10.83 16.69
CA LEU A 119 -5.42 -10.12 16.33
C LEU A 119 -5.85 -10.50 14.90
N SER A 120 -6.96 -9.95 14.41
CA SER A 120 -7.46 -10.19 13.04
C SER A 120 -7.14 -9.05 12.06
N ASP A 121 -6.10 -8.26 12.36
CA ASP A 121 -5.77 -7.03 11.65
C ASP A 121 -4.49 -7.14 10.78
N GLU A 122 -4.02 -6.00 10.29
CA GLU A 122 -2.81 -5.87 9.47
C GLU A 122 -1.56 -6.50 10.13
N GLN A 123 -1.43 -6.43 11.46
CA GLN A 123 -0.27 -7.01 12.15
C GLN A 123 -0.27 -8.53 12.11
N ALA A 124 -1.46 -9.13 12.11
CA ALA A 124 -1.60 -10.56 11.93
C ALA A 124 -1.23 -11.01 10.50
N LEU A 125 -1.51 -10.17 9.50
CA LEU A 125 -1.06 -10.42 8.13
C LEU A 125 0.47 -10.48 8.06
N LEU A 126 1.16 -9.43 8.51
CA LEU A 126 2.62 -9.34 8.47
C LEU A 126 3.29 -10.46 9.26
N ALA A 127 2.74 -10.81 10.43
CA ALA A 127 3.21 -11.96 11.21
C ALA A 127 3.11 -13.27 10.42
N LYS A 128 1.97 -13.50 9.75
CA LYS A 128 1.80 -14.67 8.88
C LYS A 128 2.79 -14.68 7.72
N LEU A 129 3.01 -13.55 7.06
CA LEU A 129 4.02 -13.45 5.98
C LEU A 129 5.39 -13.91 6.47
N ARG A 130 5.81 -13.42 7.64
CA ARG A 130 7.12 -13.69 8.23
C ARG A 130 7.29 -15.14 8.68
N TYR A 131 6.37 -15.65 9.50
CA TYR A 131 6.50 -16.99 10.07
C TYR A 131 6.34 -18.10 9.03
N ASN A 132 5.60 -17.84 7.95
CA ASN A 132 5.36 -18.80 6.88
C ASN A 132 6.27 -18.61 5.67
N ARG A 133 7.29 -17.73 5.76
CA ARG A 133 8.23 -17.45 4.65
C ARG A 133 7.53 -17.11 3.34
N LEU A 134 6.37 -16.43 3.41
CA LEU A 134 5.55 -16.20 2.21
C LEU A 134 6.25 -15.27 1.22
N ILE A 135 7.05 -14.32 1.70
CA ILE A 135 7.86 -13.46 0.82
C ILE A 135 8.92 -14.30 0.10
N ASP A 136 9.59 -15.22 0.79
CA ASP A 136 10.57 -16.15 0.19
C ASP A 136 9.89 -17.01 -0.89
N ILE A 137 8.78 -17.65 -0.55
CA ILE A 137 8.01 -18.53 -1.45
C ILE A 137 7.51 -17.76 -2.68
N PHE A 138 6.98 -16.55 -2.48
CA PHE A 138 6.44 -15.73 -3.55
C PHE A 138 7.51 -15.22 -4.50
N THR A 139 8.66 -14.79 -3.97
CA THR A 139 9.70 -14.11 -4.76
C THR A 139 10.82 -15.02 -5.24
N SER A 140 10.86 -16.26 -4.75
CA SER A 140 11.96 -17.23 -4.91
C SER A 140 13.31 -16.70 -4.39
N LEU A 141 13.29 -15.80 -3.42
CA LEU A 141 14.47 -15.27 -2.74
C LEU A 141 14.61 -15.87 -1.34
N THR A 142 15.84 -15.94 -0.82
CA THR A 142 16.03 -16.13 0.61
C THR A 142 15.89 -14.77 1.29
N CYS A 143 14.86 -14.58 2.09
CA CYS A 143 14.50 -13.27 2.65
C CYS A 143 14.72 -13.19 4.16
N TYR A 144 15.10 -12.00 4.62
CA TYR A 144 15.26 -11.65 6.02
C TYR A 144 14.53 -10.35 6.31
N SER A 145 13.61 -10.37 7.28
CA SER A 145 12.98 -9.15 7.79
C SER A 145 14.04 -8.27 8.44
N LEU A 146 14.15 -7.03 7.97
CA LEU A 146 15.12 -6.05 8.44
C LEU A 146 14.49 -5.10 9.47
N GLN A 147 13.31 -4.57 9.17
CA GLN A 147 12.67 -3.55 9.98
C GLN A 147 11.15 -3.57 9.77
N ASN A 148 10.40 -3.47 10.87
CA ASN A 148 8.95 -3.30 10.87
C ASN A 148 8.60 -1.83 11.20
N HIS A 149 7.47 -1.35 10.67
CA HIS A 149 6.90 -0.01 10.90
C HIS A 149 7.93 1.11 10.74
N LEU A 150 8.68 1.07 9.64
CA LEU A 150 9.71 2.06 9.39
C LEU A 150 9.05 3.41 9.06
N ARG A 151 9.18 4.35 9.99
CA ARG A 151 8.89 5.77 9.73
C ARG A 151 10.17 6.50 9.37
N THR A 152 10.19 7.15 8.22
CA THR A 152 11.37 7.86 7.75
C THR A 152 11.00 9.10 6.92
N SER A 153 12.01 9.83 6.46
CA SER A 153 11.82 10.95 5.54
C SER A 153 12.61 10.72 4.27
N VAL A 154 11.97 10.92 3.12
CA VAL A 154 12.60 10.85 1.80
C VAL A 154 12.76 12.27 1.25
N PRO A 155 13.96 12.66 0.78
CA PRO A 155 14.18 13.96 0.13
C PRO A 155 13.16 14.24 -0.99
N GLY A 156 12.61 15.45 -1.03
CA GLY A 156 11.62 15.85 -2.03
C GLY A 156 10.19 15.30 -1.83
N MET A 157 10.03 14.24 -1.02
CA MET A 157 8.74 13.62 -0.74
C MET A 157 8.20 13.98 0.66
N GLY A 158 9.07 14.02 1.66
CA GLY A 158 8.67 14.23 3.07
C GLY A 158 8.59 12.91 3.84
N GLN A 159 7.69 12.83 4.83
CA GLN A 159 7.54 11.63 5.65
C GLN A 159 6.93 10.47 4.86
N ALA A 160 7.47 9.28 5.09
CA ALA A 160 7.02 8.02 4.55
C ALA A 160 6.99 6.96 5.66
N GLU A 161 6.07 6.01 5.52
CA GLU A 161 5.89 4.87 6.41
C GLU A 161 5.80 3.62 5.56
N THR A 162 6.59 2.61 5.93
CA THR A 162 6.62 1.29 5.28
C THR A 162 6.36 0.25 6.37
N ASP A 163 5.42 -0.65 6.15
CA ASP A 163 5.00 -1.59 7.19
C ASP A 163 6.10 -2.61 7.52
N GLU A 164 6.80 -3.13 6.51
CA GLU A 164 7.94 -4.01 6.70
C GLU A 164 8.95 -3.92 5.53
N ILE A 165 10.24 -4.06 5.83
CA ILE A 165 11.30 -4.16 4.81
C ILE A 165 12.00 -5.50 4.98
N TYR A 166 12.15 -6.22 3.87
CA TYR A 166 12.98 -7.43 3.77
C TYR A 166 14.23 -7.17 2.93
N ILE A 167 15.31 -7.87 3.26
CA ILE A 167 16.47 -8.04 2.38
C ILE A 167 16.43 -9.45 1.82
N GLY A 168 16.48 -9.56 0.49
CA GLY A 168 16.46 -10.81 -0.24
C GLY A 168 17.80 -11.12 -0.89
N LEU A 169 18.14 -12.40 -0.99
CA LEU A 169 19.30 -12.91 -1.71
C LEU A 169 18.85 -13.97 -2.72
N ASP A 170 19.30 -13.88 -3.97
CA ASP A 170 19.12 -14.95 -4.95
C ASP A 170 20.32 -15.90 -5.03
N LYS A 171 20.17 -16.99 -5.80
CA LYS A 171 21.22 -17.99 -5.99
C LYS A 171 22.51 -17.48 -6.65
N LYS A 172 22.50 -16.28 -7.23
CA LYS A 172 23.68 -15.64 -7.85
C LYS A 172 24.39 -14.69 -6.88
N GLY A 173 23.83 -14.47 -5.69
CA GLY A 173 24.32 -13.50 -4.73
C GLY A 173 23.82 -12.08 -4.95
N MET A 174 22.86 -11.86 -5.86
CA MET A 174 22.26 -10.53 -6.04
C MET A 174 21.38 -10.21 -4.85
N GLN A 175 21.47 -8.96 -4.39
CA GLN A 175 20.75 -8.46 -3.23
C GLN A 175 19.55 -7.61 -3.64
N TYR A 176 18.45 -7.85 -2.94
CA TYR A 176 17.18 -7.21 -3.18
C TYR A 176 16.71 -6.52 -1.90
N VAL A 177 16.00 -5.42 -2.05
CA VAL A 177 15.21 -4.81 -0.98
C VAL A 177 13.74 -4.93 -1.35
N LEU A 178 12.94 -5.49 -0.44
CA LEU A 178 11.52 -5.71 -0.65
C LEU A 178 10.74 -4.93 0.42
N PRO A 179 10.28 -3.70 0.11
CA PRO A 179 9.31 -3.05 0.96
C PRO A 179 7.95 -3.76 0.80
N VAL A 180 7.33 -4.07 1.93
CA VAL A 180 6.06 -4.79 2.01
C VAL A 180 5.02 -3.89 2.65
N GLN A 181 3.90 -3.69 1.96
CA GLN A 181 2.70 -3.04 2.49
C GLN A 181 1.60 -4.08 2.74
N GLY A 182 1.17 -4.23 3.98
CA GLY A 182 0.06 -5.09 4.36
C GLY A 182 -1.27 -4.31 4.43
N LYS A 183 -2.36 -4.94 3.99
CA LYS A 183 -3.73 -4.42 4.20
C LYS A 183 -4.67 -5.53 4.68
N GLY A 184 -5.39 -5.25 5.76
CA GLY A 184 -6.42 -6.11 6.31
C GLY A 184 -7.79 -5.43 6.37
N GLY A 185 -8.86 -6.24 6.47
CA GLY A 185 -10.21 -5.73 6.66
C GLY A 185 -10.74 -4.92 5.47
N ALA A 186 -11.18 -3.69 5.73
CA ALA A 186 -11.77 -2.79 4.73
C ALA A 186 -10.76 -1.82 4.09
N ASP A 187 -9.50 -1.84 4.55
CA ASP A 187 -8.46 -0.96 4.03
C ASP A 187 -8.02 -1.42 2.64
N LYS A 188 -7.73 -0.46 1.77
CA LYS A 188 -7.36 -0.71 0.37
C LYS A 188 -5.89 -0.43 0.15
N LEU A 189 -5.29 -1.19 -0.76
CA LEU A 189 -3.97 -0.90 -1.29
C LEU A 189 -4.00 0.41 -2.08
N SER A 190 -3.03 1.29 -1.82
CA SER A 190 -2.90 2.58 -2.48
C SER A 190 -1.59 2.64 -3.24
N VAL A 191 -1.66 3.02 -4.53
CA VAL A 191 -0.47 3.22 -5.37
C VAL A 191 0.50 4.23 -4.76
N VAL A 192 -0.02 5.21 -4.00
CA VAL A 192 0.82 6.20 -3.32
C VAL A 192 1.72 5.57 -2.26
N GLN A 193 1.26 4.52 -1.56
CA GLN A 193 2.09 3.82 -0.57
C GLN A 193 3.21 3.06 -1.26
N ILE A 194 2.91 2.38 -2.36
CA ILE A 194 3.92 1.65 -3.13
C ILE A 194 4.94 2.62 -3.75
N GLU A 195 4.51 3.78 -4.24
CA GLU A 195 5.41 4.85 -4.70
C GLU A 195 6.31 5.38 -3.56
N GLN A 196 5.78 5.51 -2.33
CA GLN A 196 6.55 5.91 -1.16
C GLN A 196 7.59 4.85 -0.79
N ASP A 197 7.21 3.59 -0.77
CA ASP A 197 8.08 2.44 -0.49
C ASP A 197 9.25 2.35 -1.47
N VAL A 198 8.97 2.50 -2.77
CA VAL A 198 10.01 2.57 -3.81
C VAL A 198 10.97 3.73 -3.52
N ALA A 199 10.45 4.90 -3.17
CA ALA A 199 11.28 6.07 -2.91
C ALA A 199 12.13 5.92 -1.64
N VAL A 200 11.59 5.30 -0.57
CA VAL A 200 12.34 4.94 0.64
C VAL A 200 13.49 4.00 0.28
N CYS A 201 13.21 2.95 -0.49
CA CYS A 201 14.20 1.94 -0.83
C CYS A 201 15.28 2.49 -1.75
N THR A 202 14.91 3.26 -2.77
CA THR A 202 15.86 3.91 -3.68
C THR A 202 16.80 4.86 -2.93
N HIS A 203 16.29 5.56 -1.91
CA HIS A 203 17.10 6.48 -1.12
C HIS A 203 18.03 5.76 -0.13
N LYS A 204 17.52 4.76 0.60
CA LYS A 204 18.25 4.09 1.68
C LYS A 204 19.14 2.93 1.22
N PHE A 205 18.75 2.27 0.14
CA PHE A 205 19.41 1.06 -0.37
C PHE A 205 19.71 1.19 -1.88
N PRO A 206 20.44 2.23 -2.32
CA PRO A 206 20.62 2.55 -3.74
C PRO A 206 21.35 1.46 -4.54
N ALA A 207 22.08 0.56 -3.87
CA ALA A 207 22.81 -0.54 -4.51
C ALA A 207 21.97 -1.82 -4.68
N LEU A 208 20.80 -1.90 -4.04
CA LEU A 208 19.95 -3.10 -4.05
C LEU A 208 18.85 -2.97 -5.09
N VAL A 209 18.43 -4.11 -5.65
CA VAL A 209 17.27 -4.13 -6.55
C VAL A 209 15.99 -4.03 -5.73
N CYS A 210 15.21 -2.97 -5.96
CA CYS A 210 13.94 -2.76 -5.28
C CYS A 210 12.83 -3.62 -5.91
N ARG A 211 12.17 -4.48 -5.12
CA ARG A 211 11.00 -5.28 -5.51
C ARG A 211 9.84 -5.00 -4.55
N PRO A 212 9.01 -3.98 -4.79
CA PRO A 212 7.89 -3.64 -3.92
C PRO A 212 6.83 -4.73 -3.93
N VAL A 213 6.33 -5.09 -2.74
CA VAL A 213 5.29 -6.10 -2.58
C VAL A 213 4.13 -5.54 -1.77
N ALA A 214 2.91 -5.81 -2.21
CA ALA A 214 1.72 -5.63 -1.39
C ALA A 214 1.18 -6.98 -0.95
N ALA A 215 0.67 -7.02 0.28
CA ALA A 215 -0.06 -8.14 0.83
C ALA A 215 -1.46 -7.72 1.23
N GLN A 216 -2.47 -8.53 0.88
CA GLN A 216 -3.85 -8.26 1.27
C GLN A 216 -4.58 -9.52 1.71
N PHE A 217 -5.31 -9.44 2.83
CA PHE A 217 -6.29 -10.47 3.16
C PHE A 217 -7.52 -10.38 2.26
N MET A 218 -7.85 -11.50 1.62
CA MET A 218 -9.09 -11.72 0.90
C MET A 218 -10.08 -12.52 1.77
N LYS A 219 -11.28 -12.73 1.24
CA LYS A 219 -12.31 -13.56 1.88
C LYS A 219 -11.78 -14.96 2.16
N GLY A 220 -12.18 -15.54 3.30
CA GLY A 220 -11.79 -16.90 3.69
C GLY A 220 -10.35 -17.02 4.19
N GLY A 221 -9.68 -15.91 4.52
CA GLY A 221 -8.31 -15.94 5.05
C GLY A 221 -7.22 -16.16 4.00
N VAL A 222 -7.58 -16.09 2.71
CA VAL A 222 -6.64 -16.10 1.59
C VAL A 222 -5.74 -14.86 1.68
N ILE A 223 -4.46 -15.04 1.41
CA ILE A 223 -3.44 -14.00 1.37
C ILE A 223 -3.05 -13.79 -0.09
N ALA A 224 -3.37 -12.63 -0.65
CA ALA A 224 -2.88 -12.20 -1.94
C ALA A 224 -1.55 -11.47 -1.78
N LEU A 225 -0.55 -11.86 -2.56
CA LEU A 225 0.72 -11.15 -2.71
C LEU A 225 0.83 -10.60 -4.13
N LEU A 226 1.12 -9.30 -4.24
CA LEU A 226 1.29 -8.59 -5.51
C LEU A 226 2.67 -7.95 -5.54
N GLU A 227 3.46 -8.26 -6.55
CA GLU A 227 4.72 -7.58 -6.84
C GLU A 227 4.50 -6.48 -7.87
N PHE A 228 5.24 -5.38 -7.74
CA PHE A 228 5.15 -4.27 -8.65
C PHE A 228 6.45 -3.95 -9.37
N GLU A 229 6.31 -3.41 -10.57
CA GLU A 229 7.41 -2.84 -11.34
C GLU A 229 7.10 -1.40 -11.77
N GLN A 230 8.15 -0.58 -11.86
CA GLN A 230 8.04 0.77 -12.40
C GLN A 230 8.18 0.72 -13.92
N THR A 231 7.10 1.06 -14.63
CA THR A 231 7.09 1.16 -16.10
C THR A 231 7.10 2.62 -16.55
N GLN A 232 7.25 2.86 -17.86
CA GLN A 232 7.07 4.20 -18.46
C GLN A 232 5.65 4.76 -18.21
N GLN A 233 4.66 3.90 -18.02
CA GLN A 233 3.27 4.28 -17.77
C GLN A 233 2.92 4.34 -16.27
N GLY A 234 3.93 4.26 -15.40
CA GLY A 234 3.79 4.22 -13.95
C GLY A 234 3.92 2.81 -13.38
N LEU A 235 3.56 2.69 -12.11
CA LEU A 235 3.67 1.46 -11.34
C LEU A 235 2.63 0.43 -11.83
N ARG A 236 3.03 -0.82 -12.04
CA ARG A 236 2.17 -1.92 -12.52
C ARG A 236 2.42 -3.19 -11.73
N ILE A 237 1.40 -4.03 -11.59
CA ILE A 237 1.54 -5.36 -10.98
C ILE A 237 2.26 -6.24 -12.00
N SER A 238 3.44 -6.73 -11.66
CA SER A 238 4.23 -7.65 -12.49
C SER A 238 3.91 -9.11 -12.18
N THR A 239 3.52 -9.43 -10.94
CA THR A 239 3.19 -10.79 -10.52
C THR A 239 2.17 -10.76 -9.40
N GLU A 240 1.24 -11.70 -9.41
CA GLU A 240 0.26 -11.91 -8.34
C GLU A 240 0.10 -13.41 -8.07
N LYS A 241 0.12 -13.79 -6.79
CA LYS A 241 -0.12 -15.17 -6.34
C LYS A 241 -0.95 -15.17 -5.06
N HIS A 242 -1.81 -16.17 -4.91
CA HIS A 242 -2.72 -16.31 -3.76
C HIS A 242 -2.40 -17.56 -2.95
N TYR A 243 -2.37 -17.40 -1.64
CA TYR A 243 -1.98 -18.43 -0.69
C TYR A 243 -3.03 -18.63 0.39
N THR A 244 -3.20 -19.87 0.82
CA THR A 244 -3.99 -20.21 2.00
C THR A 244 -3.10 -20.97 2.96
N LEU A 245 -3.03 -20.51 4.21
CA LEU A 245 -2.35 -21.24 5.28
C LEU A 245 -3.30 -22.32 5.82
N VAL A 246 -2.84 -23.55 5.86
CA VAL A 246 -3.64 -24.72 6.25
C VAL A 246 -2.87 -25.64 7.21
N PRO A 247 -3.54 -26.49 8.00
CA PRO A 247 -2.88 -27.59 8.70
C PRO A 247 -2.02 -28.44 7.74
N PRO A 248 -0.88 -29.00 8.19
CA PRO A 248 -0.01 -29.81 7.34
C PRO A 248 -0.73 -30.95 6.60
N GLU A 249 -1.70 -31.59 7.24
CA GLU A 249 -2.52 -32.68 6.71
C GLU A 249 -3.47 -32.26 5.57
N ASP A 250 -3.78 -30.96 5.45
CA ASP A 250 -4.70 -30.43 4.44
C ASP A 250 -4.02 -30.15 3.09
N VAL A 251 -2.68 -30.27 3.03
CA VAL A 251 -1.92 -30.30 1.79
C VAL A 251 -1.85 -31.74 1.30
N THR A 252 -2.72 -32.07 0.36
CA THR A 252 -2.90 -33.46 -0.12
C THR A 252 -1.95 -33.80 -1.27
N SER A 253 -1.80 -35.09 -1.58
CA SER A 253 -1.07 -35.53 -2.78
C SER A 253 -1.66 -34.95 -4.07
N ALA A 254 -2.99 -34.82 -4.14
CA ALA A 254 -3.69 -34.20 -5.26
C ALA A 254 -3.31 -32.72 -5.43
N ASP A 255 -3.19 -31.97 -4.32
CA ASP A 255 -2.68 -30.60 -4.36
C ASP A 255 -1.25 -30.56 -4.93
N LEU A 256 -0.37 -31.44 -4.45
CA LEU A 256 1.02 -31.52 -4.91
C LEU A 256 1.15 -31.90 -6.39
N ASP A 257 0.31 -32.80 -6.89
CA ASP A 257 0.30 -33.17 -8.30
C ASP A 257 -0.14 -32.02 -9.20
N VAL A 258 -1.11 -31.20 -8.76
CA VAL A 258 -1.46 -29.94 -9.43
C VAL A 258 -0.27 -28.97 -9.42
N TYR A 259 0.44 -28.85 -8.29
CA TYR A 259 1.56 -27.90 -8.16
C TYR A 259 2.75 -28.27 -9.04
N LYS A 260 3.07 -29.56 -9.23
CA LYS A 260 4.13 -30.03 -10.14
C LYS A 260 3.93 -29.57 -11.59
N GLY A 261 2.68 -29.44 -12.02
CA GLY A 261 2.32 -29.02 -13.38
C GLY A 261 2.37 -27.51 -13.60
N ARG A 262 2.55 -26.70 -12.54
CA ARG A 262 2.64 -25.24 -12.67
C ARG A 262 4.01 -24.87 -13.25
N THR A 263 3.98 -23.98 -14.22
CA THR A 263 5.17 -23.28 -14.71
C THR A 263 5.14 -21.87 -14.15
N ASP A 264 6.28 -21.40 -13.65
CA ASP A 264 6.45 -20.02 -13.18
C ASP A 264 6.62 -19.06 -14.36
#